data_AF-A0A9P4H9L9-F1
#
_entry.id   AF-A0A9P4H9L9-F1
#
_cell.length_a   1.000
_cell.length_b   1.000
_cell.length_c   1.000
_cell.angle_alpha   90.00
_cell.angle_beta   90.00
_cell.angle_gamma   90.00
#
_symmetry.space_group_name_H-M   'P 1'
#
loop_
_entity.id
_entity.type
_entity.pdbx_description
1 polymer ?
#
loop_
_entity_poly.entity_id
_entity_poly.type
_entity_poly.pdbx_seq_one_letter_code
_entity_poly.pdbx_strand_id
1 'polypeptide(L)'
;MSSKDVDIRKCSFKDRQMLATGQRVVICQGEQPIAEMPRPLFIATSTNAGKLEEGLVKLPEDVDPRGVLVLMSTYDMLSVTAAADVLGMKKYTDHIYRKCEACLRHELPSYEDLNAFTLFAAKHSHLLRLLVSTAIAKREEYVANCARIGQEREDKNRAALQAKIAEERATAIDKEREQRQKEKAAKEKEFWDKKKAEAAEDEKAIQAKLKLSADKRKFTPREKAHWRRTRGTKLPKGC
;
A
#
# COMPACT_ATOMS: atom_id res chain seq x y z
N MET A 1 -27.92 -16.37 4.62
CA MET A 1 -27.18 -17.40 3.86
C MET A 1 -27.55 -18.76 4.43
N SER A 2 -28.04 -19.70 3.61
CA SER A 2 -28.19 -21.09 4.04
C SER A 2 -26.80 -21.59 4.45
N SER A 3 -26.62 -22.10 5.67
CA SER A 3 -25.29 -22.47 6.17
C SER A 3 -24.69 -23.71 5.49
N LYS A 4 -25.40 -24.30 4.51
CA LYS A 4 -25.01 -25.56 3.86
C LYS A 4 -23.93 -25.40 2.78
N ASP A 5 -23.60 -24.17 2.34
CA ASP A 5 -22.68 -23.95 1.20
C ASP A 5 -21.45 -23.09 1.52
N VAL A 6 -21.15 -22.85 2.80
CA VAL A 6 -19.99 -22.04 3.19
C VAL A 6 -18.73 -22.91 3.21
N ASP A 7 -18.02 -22.94 2.08
CA ASP A 7 -16.67 -23.52 2.02
C ASP A 7 -15.67 -22.62 2.77
N ILE A 8 -15.26 -23.05 3.97
CA ILE A 8 -14.33 -22.33 4.85
C ILE A 8 -13.02 -21.95 4.15
N ARG A 9 -12.62 -22.70 3.11
CA ARG A 9 -11.39 -22.45 2.34
C ARG A 9 -11.51 -21.19 1.48
N LYS A 10 -12.74 -20.84 1.09
CA LYS A 10 -13.06 -19.66 0.26
C LYS A 10 -13.46 -18.43 1.07
N CYS A 11 -13.70 -18.59 2.38
CA CYS A 11 -14.06 -17.47 3.26
C CYS A 11 -12.89 -16.49 3.44
N SER A 12 -13.23 -15.20 3.53
CA SER A 12 -12.28 -14.16 3.94
C SER A 12 -11.82 -14.38 5.39
N PHE A 13 -10.69 -13.79 5.79
CA PHE A 13 -10.20 -13.89 7.16
C PHE A 13 -11.23 -13.37 8.19
N LYS A 14 -11.90 -12.26 7.88
CA LYS A 14 -12.93 -11.66 8.73
C LYS A 14 -14.12 -12.60 8.92
N ASP A 15 -14.53 -13.30 7.87
CA ASP A 15 -15.65 -14.26 7.94
C ASP A 15 -15.25 -15.51 8.74
N ARG A 16 -13.99 -15.94 8.67
CA ARG A 16 -13.48 -17.06 9.48
C ARG A 16 -13.43 -16.72 10.98
N GLN A 17 -13.14 -15.47 11.34
CA GLN A 17 -13.19 -15.05 12.75
C GLN A 17 -14.60 -15.18 13.34
N MET A 18 -15.63 -14.91 12.54
CA MET A 18 -17.02 -15.09 12.98
C MET A 18 -17.36 -16.56 13.27
N LEU A 19 -16.70 -17.51 12.57
CA LEU A 19 -16.91 -18.94 12.81
C LEU A 19 -16.41 -19.41 14.18
N ALA A 20 -15.44 -18.71 14.77
CA ALA A 20 -14.90 -19.04 16.09
C ALA A 20 -15.81 -18.60 17.26
N THR A 21 -16.92 -17.92 16.98
CA THR A 21 -17.85 -17.38 17.98
C THR A 21 -19.22 -18.04 17.91
N GLY A 22 -20.01 -17.97 18.99
CA GLY A 22 -21.38 -18.46 19.05
C GLY A 22 -21.62 -19.63 20.02
N GLN A 23 -22.82 -20.22 19.93
CA GLN A 23 -23.22 -21.38 20.75
C GLN A 23 -22.23 -22.54 20.54
N ARG A 24 -21.81 -23.20 21.62
CA ARG A 24 -20.91 -24.36 21.54
C ARG A 24 -21.70 -25.63 21.26
N VAL A 25 -21.09 -26.53 20.50
CA VAL A 25 -21.56 -27.89 20.24
C VAL A 25 -20.69 -28.84 21.05
N VAL A 26 -21.32 -29.75 21.78
CA VAL A 26 -20.62 -30.80 22.54
C VAL A 26 -20.65 -32.08 21.71
N ILE A 27 -19.46 -32.62 21.45
CA ILE A 27 -19.27 -33.90 20.78
C ILE A 27 -19.13 -34.95 21.87
N CYS A 28 -20.06 -35.92 21.89
CA CYS A 28 -20.13 -36.98 22.89
C CYS A 28 -19.97 -38.35 22.24
N GLN A 29 -19.42 -39.31 22.97
CA GLN A 29 -19.53 -40.73 22.66
C GLN A 29 -20.28 -41.41 23.81
N GLY A 30 -21.46 -41.95 23.51
CA GLY A 30 -22.42 -42.32 24.55
C GLY A 30 -22.82 -41.11 25.40
N GLU A 31 -22.63 -41.20 26.71
CA GLU A 31 -22.88 -40.12 27.68
C GLU A 31 -21.64 -39.26 27.96
N GLN A 32 -20.46 -39.68 27.48
CA GLN A 32 -19.21 -39.00 27.80
C GLN A 32 -18.94 -37.86 26.82
N PRO A 33 -18.81 -36.61 27.29
CA PRO A 33 -18.36 -35.51 26.43
C PRO A 33 -16.88 -35.68 26.10
N ILE A 34 -16.55 -35.60 24.81
CA ILE A 34 -15.17 -35.71 24.31
C ILE A 34 -14.60 -34.31 24.05
N ALA A 35 -15.34 -33.46 23.33
CA ALA A 35 -14.84 -32.15 22.92
C ALA A 35 -15.96 -31.13 22.71
N GLU A 36 -15.59 -29.86 22.72
CA GLU A 36 -16.52 -28.76 22.45
C GLU A 36 -15.98 -27.81 21.40
N MET A 37 -16.81 -27.40 20.44
CA MET A 37 -16.42 -26.42 19.43
C MET A 37 -17.56 -25.46 19.07
N PRO A 38 -17.27 -24.25 18.55
CA PRO A 38 -18.30 -23.33 18.09
C PRO A 38 -19.19 -23.95 17.01
N ARG A 39 -20.52 -23.80 17.14
CA ARG A 39 -21.52 -24.33 16.20
C ARG A 39 -21.28 -23.88 14.75
N PRO A 40 -20.96 -22.61 14.46
CA PRO A 40 -20.69 -22.19 13.08
C PRO A 40 -19.47 -22.90 12.49
N LEU A 41 -18.41 -23.10 13.30
CA LEU A 41 -17.22 -23.84 12.88
C LEU A 41 -17.53 -25.32 12.63
N PHE A 42 -18.33 -25.97 13.49
CA PHE A 42 -18.77 -27.35 13.29
C PHE A 42 -19.55 -27.49 11.97
N ILE A 43 -20.50 -26.59 11.72
CA ILE A 43 -21.31 -26.62 10.49
C ILE A 43 -20.45 -26.43 9.24
N ALA A 44 -19.45 -25.55 9.30
CA ALA A 44 -18.58 -25.25 8.17
C ALA A 44 -17.54 -26.35 7.87
N THR A 45 -17.19 -27.17 8.87
CA THR A 45 -16.12 -28.18 8.74
C THR A 45 -16.63 -29.63 8.72
N SER A 46 -17.81 -29.90 9.27
CA SER A 46 -18.35 -31.25 9.40
C SER A 46 -19.24 -31.64 8.22
N THR A 47 -18.93 -32.78 7.59
CA THR A 47 -19.83 -33.44 6.62
C THR A 47 -21.11 -33.97 7.27
N ASN A 48 -21.12 -34.09 8.60
CA ASN A 48 -22.25 -34.58 9.39
C ASN A 48 -23.02 -33.46 10.10
N ALA A 49 -22.95 -32.21 9.61
CA ALA A 49 -23.64 -31.07 10.21
C ALA A 49 -25.16 -31.29 10.39
N GLY A 50 -25.77 -32.13 9.56
CA GLY A 50 -27.19 -32.50 9.66
C GLY A 50 -27.54 -33.42 10.84
N LYS A 51 -26.56 -34.06 11.49
CA LYS A 51 -26.75 -34.92 12.67
C LYS A 51 -26.67 -34.14 13.99
N LEU A 52 -26.66 -32.82 13.93
CA LEU A 52 -26.61 -31.97 15.10
C LEU A 52 -27.99 -31.89 15.75
N GLU A 53 -28.14 -32.48 16.93
CA GLU A 53 -29.38 -32.49 17.71
C GLU A 53 -29.19 -31.64 18.96
N GLU A 54 -29.90 -30.51 19.07
CA GLU A 54 -29.88 -29.62 20.25
C GLU A 54 -28.49 -29.11 20.71
N GLY A 55 -27.50 -29.10 19.81
CA GLY A 55 -26.13 -28.72 20.16
C GLY A 55 -25.26 -29.89 20.65
N LEU A 56 -25.76 -31.12 20.52
CA LEU A 56 -25.05 -32.36 20.80
C LEU A 56 -24.78 -33.11 19.50
N VAL A 57 -23.61 -33.72 19.42
CA VAL A 57 -23.22 -34.63 18.33
C VAL A 57 -22.84 -35.95 18.97
N LYS A 58 -23.64 -36.98 18.73
CA LYS A 58 -23.37 -38.33 19.22
C LYS A 58 -22.51 -39.08 18.19
N LEU A 59 -21.29 -39.42 18.58
CA LEU A 59 -20.39 -40.27 17.81
C LEU A 59 -20.72 -41.75 18.08
N PRO A 60 -20.61 -42.62 17.06
CA PRO A 60 -20.73 -44.05 17.27
C PRO A 60 -19.55 -44.61 18.09
N GLU A 61 -19.76 -45.77 18.72
CA GLU A 61 -18.84 -46.38 19.70
C GLU A 61 -17.51 -46.86 19.07
N ASP A 62 -17.48 -47.05 17.76
CA ASP A 62 -16.30 -47.46 16.99
C ASP A 62 -15.31 -46.32 16.71
N VAL A 63 -15.71 -45.06 16.97
CA VAL A 63 -14.85 -43.89 16.76
C VAL A 63 -13.88 -43.74 17.92
N ASP A 64 -12.57 -43.67 17.63
CA ASP A 64 -11.56 -43.40 18.66
C ASP A 64 -11.66 -41.95 19.18
N PRO A 65 -11.96 -41.73 20.48
CA PRO A 65 -12.01 -40.40 21.08
C PRO A 65 -10.70 -39.62 20.96
N ARG A 66 -9.56 -40.33 20.95
CA ARG A 66 -8.25 -39.68 20.82
C ARG A 66 -8.09 -39.02 19.46
N GLY A 67 -8.56 -39.66 18.39
CA GLY A 67 -8.57 -39.08 17.05
C GLY A 67 -9.35 -37.77 17.00
N VAL A 68 -10.51 -37.72 17.68
CA VAL A 68 -11.34 -36.51 17.78
C VAL A 68 -10.62 -35.39 18.54
N LEU A 69 -9.99 -35.71 19.66
CA LEU A 69 -9.20 -34.74 20.45
C LEU A 69 -8.02 -34.18 19.66
N VAL A 70 -7.28 -35.03 18.93
CA VAL A 70 -6.17 -34.61 18.07
C VAL A 70 -6.65 -33.69 16.96
N LEU A 71 -7.80 -34.00 16.35
CA LEU A 71 -8.41 -33.15 15.35
C LEU A 71 -8.78 -31.77 15.91
N MET A 72 -9.39 -31.71 17.10
CA MET A 72 -9.74 -30.45 17.76
C MET A 72 -8.49 -29.63 18.11
N SER A 73 -7.46 -30.26 18.68
CA SER A 73 -6.18 -29.60 18.96
C SER A 73 -5.52 -29.03 17.69
N THR A 74 -5.69 -29.71 16.54
CA THR A 74 -5.20 -29.22 15.25
C THR A 74 -5.94 -27.96 14.81
N TYR A 75 -7.26 -27.89 15.01
CA TYR A 75 -8.04 -26.68 14.71
C TYR A 75 -7.68 -25.50 15.63
N ASP A 76 -7.42 -25.75 16.91
CA ASP A 76 -6.95 -24.71 17.83
C ASP A 76 -5.59 -24.16 17.40
N MET A 77 -4.65 -25.04 17.02
CA MET A 77 -3.35 -24.62 16.47
C MET A 77 -3.50 -23.82 15.17
N LEU A 78 -4.41 -24.21 14.28
CA LEU A 78 -4.73 -23.43 13.07
C LEU A 78 -5.29 -22.05 13.38
N SER A 79 -6.09 -21.94 14.44
CA SER A 79 -6.66 -20.66 14.88
C SER A 79 -5.58 -19.73 15.45
N VAL A 80 -4.69 -20.27 16.29
CA VAL A 80 -3.56 -19.52 16.87
C VAL A 80 -2.58 -19.09 15.78
N THR A 81 -2.27 -19.96 14.82
CA THR A 81 -1.37 -19.62 13.71
C THR A 81 -1.97 -18.57 12.78
N ALA A 82 -3.28 -18.62 12.52
CA ALA A 82 -3.96 -17.59 11.75
C ALA A 82 -3.90 -16.21 12.45
N ALA A 83 -4.10 -16.18 13.77
CA ALA A 83 -3.96 -14.94 14.56
C ALA A 83 -2.52 -14.40 14.54
N ALA A 84 -1.52 -15.26 14.70
CA ALA A 84 -0.11 -14.87 14.65
C ALA A 84 0.33 -14.41 13.25
N ASP A 85 -0.25 -14.95 12.18
CA ASP A 85 0.00 -14.48 10.80
C ASP A 85 -0.45 -13.03 10.59
N VAL A 86 -1.61 -12.65 11.15
CA VAL A 86 -2.09 -11.25 11.14
C VAL A 86 -1.13 -10.31 11.85
N LEU A 87 -0.43 -10.79 12.88
CA LEU A 87 0.61 -10.04 13.59
C LEU A 87 1.95 -10.01 12.83
N GLY A 88 2.01 -10.54 11.61
CA GLY A 88 3.22 -10.58 10.79
C GLY A 88 4.23 -11.65 11.22
N MET A 89 3.83 -12.62 12.05
CA MET A 89 4.72 -13.65 12.59
C MET A 89 4.91 -14.87 11.67
N LYS A 90 4.88 -14.67 10.34
CA LYS A 90 4.92 -15.73 9.31
C LYS A 90 6.01 -16.79 9.52
N LYS A 91 7.19 -16.35 9.95
CA LYS A 91 8.34 -17.24 10.22
C LYS A 91 8.02 -18.34 11.25
N TYR A 92 7.11 -18.06 12.19
CA TYR A 92 6.72 -19.00 13.26
C TYR A 92 5.43 -19.74 12.94
N THR A 93 4.59 -19.24 12.03
CA THR A 93 3.29 -19.86 11.72
C THR A 93 3.38 -20.87 10.58
N ASP A 94 4.29 -20.66 9.62
CA ASP A 94 4.41 -21.53 8.43
C ASP A 94 4.63 -23.01 8.76
N HIS A 95 5.51 -23.33 9.70
CA HIS A 95 5.83 -24.71 10.04
C HIS A 95 4.69 -25.40 10.80
N ILE A 96 4.00 -24.67 11.68
CA ILE A 96 2.83 -25.18 12.41
C ILE A 96 1.67 -25.39 11.43
N TYR A 97 1.46 -24.44 10.50
CA TYR A 97 0.44 -24.56 9.47
C TYR A 97 0.67 -25.80 8.60
N ARG A 98 1.89 -26.00 8.08
CA ARG A 98 2.25 -27.19 7.30
C ARG A 98 2.08 -28.49 8.08
N LYS A 99 2.42 -28.49 9.38
CA LYS A 99 2.18 -29.64 10.25
C LYS A 99 0.69 -29.94 10.37
N CYS A 100 -0.14 -28.92 10.60
CA CYS A 100 -1.59 -29.07 10.70
C CYS A 100 -2.20 -29.53 9.37
N GLU A 101 -1.72 -29.00 8.24
CA GLU A 101 -2.13 -29.42 6.90
C GLU A 101 -1.78 -30.89 6.64
N ALA A 102 -0.56 -31.31 6.98
CA ALA A 102 -0.14 -32.71 6.88
C ALA A 102 -0.98 -33.64 7.78
N CYS A 103 -1.30 -33.21 9.02
CA CYS A 103 -2.22 -33.94 9.89
C CYS A 103 -3.59 -34.13 9.22
N LEU A 104 -4.15 -33.05 8.66
CA LEU A 104 -5.49 -33.05 8.06
C LEU A 104 -5.56 -33.84 6.74
N ARG A 105 -4.45 -33.98 6.02
CA ARG A 105 -4.37 -34.78 4.78
C ARG A 105 -3.99 -36.23 5.00
N HIS A 106 -3.71 -36.64 6.24
CA HIS A 106 -3.08 -37.92 6.54
C HIS A 106 -1.74 -38.14 5.80
N GLU A 107 -1.03 -37.05 5.51
CA GLU A 107 0.28 -37.04 4.82
C GLU A 107 1.46 -37.05 5.82
N LEU A 108 1.17 -37.20 7.12
CA LEU A 108 2.24 -37.39 8.09
C LEU A 108 2.92 -38.74 7.84
N PRO A 109 4.27 -38.79 7.86
CA PRO A 109 4.99 -40.05 7.78
C PRO A 109 4.48 -41.01 8.86
N SER A 110 4.21 -42.25 8.48
CA SER A 110 3.88 -43.29 9.44
C SER A 110 5.07 -43.51 10.39
N TYR A 111 4.82 -44.17 11.52
CA TYR A 111 5.91 -44.55 12.43
C TYR A 111 6.94 -45.45 11.72
N GLU A 112 6.48 -46.29 10.79
CA GLU A 112 7.35 -47.12 9.96
C GLU A 112 8.21 -46.28 9.02
N ASP A 113 7.68 -45.20 8.44
CA ASP A 113 8.45 -44.28 7.60
C ASP A 113 9.52 -43.54 8.41
N LEU A 114 9.17 -43.09 9.62
CA LEU A 114 10.12 -42.48 10.55
C LEU A 114 11.21 -43.48 10.96
N ASN A 115 10.84 -44.73 11.22
CA ASN A 115 11.76 -45.79 11.59
C ASN A 115 12.65 -46.23 10.41
N ALA A 116 12.11 -46.26 9.20
CA ALA A 116 12.87 -46.49 7.98
C ALA A 116 13.90 -45.38 7.78
N PHE A 117 13.52 -44.13 8.05
CA PHE A 117 14.43 -42.99 7.98
C PHE A 117 15.54 -43.07 9.04
N THR A 118 15.24 -43.45 10.29
CA THR A 118 16.27 -43.61 11.34
C THR A 118 17.19 -44.79 11.05
N LEU A 119 16.66 -45.92 10.55
CA LEU A 119 17.47 -47.07 10.13
C LEU A 119 18.35 -46.73 8.93
N PHE A 120 17.83 -45.99 7.96
CA PHE A 120 18.61 -45.49 6.83
C PHE A 120 19.71 -44.52 7.29
N ALA A 121 19.38 -43.61 8.21
CA ALA A 121 20.35 -42.69 8.81
C ALA A 121 21.48 -43.44 9.54
N ALA A 122 21.15 -44.52 10.25
CA ALA A 122 22.13 -45.35 10.95
C ALA A 122 23.05 -46.12 9.98
N LYS A 123 22.48 -46.71 8.92
CA LYS A 123 23.23 -47.51 7.93
C LYS A 123 24.00 -46.67 6.92
N HIS A 124 23.51 -45.48 6.60
CA HIS A 124 24.03 -44.62 5.53
C HIS A 124 24.27 -43.18 6.00
N SER A 125 24.89 -43.03 7.17
CA SER A 125 25.14 -41.73 7.81
C SER A 125 25.89 -40.73 6.91
N HIS A 126 26.83 -41.21 6.09
CA HIS A 126 27.55 -40.37 5.13
C HIS A 126 26.62 -39.82 4.01
N LEU A 127 25.77 -40.67 3.43
CA LEU A 127 24.83 -40.26 2.39
C LEU A 127 23.80 -39.27 2.94
N LEU A 128 23.31 -39.51 4.16
CA LEU A 128 22.43 -38.57 4.84
C LEU A 128 23.11 -37.21 5.04
N ARG A 129 24.38 -37.19 5.48
CA ARG A 129 25.14 -35.94 5.64
C ARG A 129 25.26 -35.16 4.33
N LEU A 130 25.52 -35.85 3.21
CA LEU A 130 25.57 -35.22 1.88
C LEU A 130 24.22 -34.66 1.43
N LEU A 131 23.13 -35.39 1.67
CA LEU A 131 21.78 -34.92 1.35
C LEU A 131 21.39 -33.71 2.20
N VAL A 132 21.69 -33.75 3.49
CA VAL A 132 21.43 -32.64 4.42
C VAL A 132 22.27 -31.41 4.04
N SER A 133 23.56 -31.56 3.74
CA SER A 133 24.39 -30.42 3.32
C SER A 133 23.89 -29.80 2.02
N THR A 134 23.48 -30.63 1.06
CA THR A 134 22.87 -30.17 -0.20
C THR A 134 21.56 -29.43 0.04
N ALA A 135 20.71 -29.93 0.92
CA ALA A 135 19.44 -29.29 1.27
C ALA A 135 19.65 -27.96 2.01
N ILE A 136 20.64 -27.89 2.90
CA ILE A 136 21.05 -26.64 3.57
C ILE A 136 21.53 -25.63 2.54
N ALA A 137 22.43 -26.01 1.63
CA ALA A 137 22.94 -25.12 0.59
C ALA A 137 21.82 -24.58 -0.31
N LYS A 138 20.89 -25.45 -0.75
CA LYS A 138 19.71 -25.03 -1.53
C LYS A 138 18.80 -24.07 -0.76
N ARG A 139 18.64 -24.29 0.56
CA ARG A 139 17.86 -23.40 1.42
C ARG A 139 18.53 -22.03 1.57
N GLU A 140 19.85 -21.99 1.74
CA GLU A 140 20.61 -20.74 1.81
C GLU A 140 20.54 -19.96 0.50
N GLU A 141 20.70 -20.63 -0.63
CA GLU A 141 20.52 -20.04 -1.97
C GLU A 141 19.11 -19.46 -2.14
N TYR A 142 18.08 -20.20 -1.75
CA TYR A 142 16.69 -19.72 -1.80
C TYR A 142 16.50 -18.46 -0.94
N VAL A 143 17.00 -18.46 0.30
CA VAL A 143 16.91 -17.31 1.21
C VAL A 143 17.64 -16.09 0.62
N ALA A 144 18.83 -16.28 0.06
CA ALA A 144 19.58 -15.21 -0.60
C ALA A 144 18.82 -14.65 -1.81
N ASN A 145 18.19 -15.51 -2.62
CA ASN A 145 17.39 -15.08 -3.75
C ASN A 145 16.13 -14.30 -3.31
N CYS A 146 15.44 -14.74 -2.25
CA CYS A 146 14.34 -14.00 -1.66
C CYS A 146 14.78 -12.61 -1.16
N ALA A 147 15.94 -12.53 -0.50
CA ALA A 147 16.49 -11.26 -0.03
C ALA A 147 16.81 -10.31 -1.19
N ARG A 148 17.43 -10.81 -2.27
CA ARG A 148 17.70 -10.05 -3.49
C ARG A 148 16.42 -9.51 -4.14
N ILE A 149 15.39 -10.36 -4.29
CA ILE A 149 14.09 -9.94 -4.81
C ILE A 149 13.44 -8.86 -3.92
N GLY A 150 13.61 -8.98 -2.60
CA GLY A 150 13.17 -7.96 -1.64
C GLY A 150 13.85 -6.62 -1.88
N GLN A 151 15.18 -6.61 -1.95
CA GLN A 151 15.97 -5.41 -2.22
C GLN A 151 15.62 -4.76 -3.56
N GLU A 152 15.49 -5.55 -4.64
CA GLU A 152 15.09 -5.04 -5.95
C GLU A 152 13.72 -4.34 -5.93
N ARG A 153 12.78 -4.82 -5.12
CA ARG A 153 11.46 -4.17 -4.93
C ARG A 153 11.59 -2.86 -4.18
N GLU A 154 12.39 -2.84 -3.12
CA GLU A 154 12.66 -1.62 -2.34
C GLU A 154 13.33 -0.54 -3.19
N ASP A 155 14.31 -0.92 -4.01
CA ASP A 155 15.01 -0.01 -4.92
C ASP A 155 14.09 0.54 -6.00
N LYS A 156 13.23 -0.30 -6.60
CA LYS A 156 12.19 0.14 -7.54
C LYS A 156 11.22 1.13 -6.90
N ASN A 157 10.77 0.86 -5.68
CA ASN A 157 9.88 1.75 -4.94
C ASN A 157 10.56 3.09 -4.63
N ARG A 158 11.84 3.06 -4.24
CA ARG A 158 12.64 4.26 -3.99
C ARG A 158 12.81 5.09 -5.25
N ALA A 159 13.13 4.46 -6.38
CA ALA A 159 13.25 5.13 -7.68
C ALA A 159 11.92 5.77 -8.12
N ALA A 160 10.80 5.05 -7.96
CA ALA A 160 9.47 5.57 -8.27
C ALA A 160 9.10 6.79 -7.40
N LEU A 161 9.45 6.76 -6.11
CA LEU A 161 9.24 7.90 -5.22
C LEU A 161 10.10 9.10 -5.62
N GLN A 162 11.37 8.88 -5.95
CA GLN A 162 12.25 9.95 -6.43
C GLN A 162 11.76 10.57 -7.73
N ALA A 163 11.23 9.77 -8.66
CA ALA A 163 10.63 10.27 -9.90
C ALA A 163 9.42 11.17 -9.65
N LYS A 164 8.53 10.79 -8.72
CA LYS A 164 7.39 11.62 -8.32
C LYS A 164 7.83 12.96 -7.72
N ILE A 165 8.82 12.95 -6.83
CA ILE A 165 9.37 14.17 -6.24
C ILE A 165 9.99 15.08 -7.32
N ALA A 166 10.65 14.50 -8.33
CA ALA A 166 11.22 15.27 -9.42
C ALA A 166 10.14 15.93 -10.30
N GLU A 167 9.05 15.21 -10.59
CA GLU A 167 7.90 15.73 -11.33
C GLU A 167 7.22 16.88 -10.59
N GLU A 168 6.94 16.71 -9.29
CA GLU A 168 6.37 17.76 -8.45
C GLU A 168 7.25 19.02 -8.43
N ARG A 169 8.57 18.86 -8.32
CA ARG A 169 9.51 19.99 -8.40
C ARG A 169 9.49 20.68 -9.76
N ALA A 170 9.44 19.93 -10.85
CA ALA A 170 9.37 20.50 -12.20
C ALA A 170 8.10 21.35 -12.37
N THR A 171 6.95 20.82 -11.98
CA THR A 171 5.67 21.56 -12.05
C THR A 171 5.65 22.80 -11.16
N ALA A 172 6.30 22.77 -10.00
CA ALA A 172 6.44 23.93 -9.12
C ALA A 172 7.30 25.03 -9.76
N ILE A 173 8.42 24.65 -10.39
CA ILE A 173 9.30 25.58 -11.12
C ILE A 173 8.56 26.24 -12.28
N ASP A 174 7.77 25.48 -13.05
CA ASP A 174 7.02 26.04 -14.17
C ASP A 174 5.93 27.02 -13.72
N LYS A 175 5.19 26.69 -12.65
CA LYS A 175 4.24 27.63 -12.01
C LYS A 175 4.92 28.92 -11.54
N GLU A 176 6.11 28.81 -10.94
CA GLU A 176 6.87 29.98 -10.50
C GLU A 176 7.33 30.84 -11.70
N ARG A 177 7.75 30.20 -12.79
CA ARG A 177 8.13 30.91 -14.03
C ARG A 177 6.94 31.66 -14.63
N GLU A 178 5.77 31.03 -14.70
CA GLU A 178 4.54 31.67 -15.17
C GLU A 178 4.15 32.87 -14.29
N GLN A 179 4.23 32.74 -12.97
CA GLN A 179 3.96 33.83 -12.04
C GLN A 179 4.92 35.00 -12.27
N ARG A 180 6.23 34.72 -12.38
CA ARG A 180 7.24 35.75 -12.68
C ARG A 180 7.00 36.43 -14.02
N GLN A 181 6.53 35.71 -15.04
CA GLN A 181 6.17 36.31 -16.33
C GLN A 181 4.96 37.23 -16.21
N LYS A 182 3.92 36.81 -15.49
CA LYS A 182 2.73 37.65 -15.23
C LYS A 182 3.08 38.92 -14.46
N GLU A 183 3.92 38.81 -13.43
CA GLU A 183 4.42 39.97 -12.68
C GLU A 183 5.24 40.94 -13.54
N LYS A 184 6.12 40.41 -14.40
CA LYS A 184 6.90 41.24 -15.34
C LYS A 184 5.98 41.97 -16.32
N ALA A 185 5.01 41.27 -16.90
CA ALA A 185 4.04 41.87 -17.81
C ALA A 185 3.18 42.94 -17.12
N ALA A 186 2.77 42.72 -15.86
CA ALA A 186 2.03 43.71 -15.08
C ALA A 186 2.88 44.96 -14.80
N LYS A 187 4.12 44.80 -14.35
CA LYS A 187 5.06 45.91 -14.11
C LYS A 187 5.36 46.70 -15.38
N GLU A 188 5.55 46.00 -16.51
CA GLU A 188 5.77 46.63 -17.80
C GLU A 188 4.53 47.43 -18.25
N LYS A 189 3.33 46.87 -18.10
CA LYS A 189 2.08 47.58 -18.37
C LYS A 189 1.94 48.84 -17.52
N GLU A 190 2.15 48.74 -16.20
CA GLU A 190 2.14 49.90 -15.30
C GLU A 190 3.16 50.97 -15.68
N PHE A 191 4.36 50.56 -16.08
CA PHE A 191 5.40 51.46 -16.56
C PHE A 191 4.96 52.22 -17.82
N TRP A 192 4.40 51.52 -18.81
CA TRP A 192 3.91 52.14 -20.03
C TRP A 192 2.68 53.03 -19.81
N ASP A 193 1.77 52.65 -18.92
CA ASP A 193 0.60 53.45 -18.58
C ASP A 193 1.01 54.76 -17.87
N LYS A 194 1.96 54.70 -16.91
CA LYS A 194 2.56 55.90 -16.31
C LYS A 194 3.22 56.80 -17.36
N LYS A 195 4.03 56.21 -18.24
CA LYS A 195 4.72 56.94 -19.31
C LYS A 195 3.75 57.60 -20.30
N LYS A 196 2.62 56.94 -20.62
CA LYS A 196 1.55 57.52 -21.44
C LYS A 196 0.84 58.66 -20.73
N ALA A 197 0.53 58.51 -19.44
CA ALA A 197 -0.10 59.56 -18.64
C ALA A 197 0.80 60.81 -18.57
N GLU A 198 2.07 60.63 -18.27
CA GLU A 198 3.08 61.70 -18.27
C GLU A 198 3.20 62.39 -19.64
N ALA A 199 3.25 61.63 -20.74
CA ALA A 199 3.28 62.20 -22.08
C ALA A 199 2.00 62.98 -22.43
N ALA A 200 0.84 62.54 -21.93
CA ALA A 200 -0.43 63.25 -22.11
C ALA A 200 -0.48 64.56 -21.31
N GLU A 201 0.10 64.59 -20.11
CA GLU A 201 0.25 65.82 -19.31
C GLU A 201 1.19 66.81 -20.00
N ASP A 202 2.36 66.35 -20.46
CA ASP A 202 3.33 67.16 -21.20
C ASP A 202 2.68 67.74 -22.48
N GLU A 203 1.88 66.95 -23.21
CA GLU A 203 1.16 67.41 -24.40
C GLU A 203 0.11 68.48 -24.08
N LYS A 204 -0.69 68.28 -23.01
CA LYS A 204 -1.68 69.27 -22.55
C LYS A 204 -1.01 70.59 -22.13
N ALA A 205 0.11 70.51 -21.42
CA ALA A 205 0.88 71.69 -20.99
C ALA A 205 1.44 72.46 -22.20
N ILE A 206 1.98 71.76 -23.19
CA ILE A 206 2.46 72.37 -24.44
C ILE A 206 1.32 73.06 -25.19
N GLN A 207 0.16 72.39 -25.34
CA GLN A 207 -0.99 72.98 -26.03
C GLN A 207 -1.53 74.22 -25.31
N ALA A 208 -1.56 74.22 -23.98
CA ALA A 208 -1.94 75.39 -23.20
C ALA A 208 -0.95 76.56 -23.41
N LYS A 209 0.36 76.28 -23.40
CA LYS A 209 1.40 77.30 -23.62
C LYS A 209 1.42 77.85 -25.04
N LEU A 210 1.12 77.04 -26.05
CA LEU A 210 1.04 77.50 -27.43
C LEU A 210 -0.07 78.54 -27.66
N LYS A 211 -1.13 78.53 -26.85
CA LYS A 211 -2.22 79.52 -26.92
C LYS A 211 -1.83 80.90 -26.35
N LEU A 212 -0.75 80.99 -25.57
CA LEU A 212 -0.25 82.26 -25.05
C LEU A 212 0.50 83.04 -26.14
N SER A 213 0.60 84.37 -25.96
CA SER A 213 1.41 85.25 -26.82
C SER A 213 2.89 84.84 -26.78
N ALA A 214 3.62 85.04 -27.88
CA ALA A 214 4.99 84.55 -28.07
C ALA A 214 5.92 84.88 -26.88
N ASP A 215 5.90 86.12 -26.41
CA ASP A 215 6.77 86.60 -25.31
C ASP A 215 6.53 85.93 -23.95
N LYS A 216 5.43 85.19 -23.78
CA LYS A 216 5.07 84.52 -22.51
C LYS A 216 5.29 83.00 -22.54
N ARG A 217 5.78 82.43 -23.66
CA ARG A 217 5.89 80.98 -23.85
C ARG A 217 7.17 80.39 -23.24
N LYS A 218 7.21 80.17 -21.92
CA LYS A 218 8.34 79.46 -21.29
C LYS A 218 8.11 77.94 -21.24
N PHE A 219 8.77 77.20 -22.12
CA PHE A 219 8.74 75.73 -22.13
C PHE A 219 9.81 75.11 -21.23
N THR A 220 9.45 74.06 -20.48
CA THR A 220 10.40 73.29 -19.65
C THR A 220 11.28 72.40 -20.52
N PRO A 221 12.49 71.98 -20.06
CA PRO A 221 13.34 71.05 -20.80
C PRO A 221 12.63 69.74 -21.18
N ARG A 222 11.75 69.25 -20.29
CA ARG A 222 10.92 68.05 -20.51
C ARG A 222 9.93 68.23 -21.66
N GLU A 223 9.19 69.35 -21.69
CA GLU A 223 8.28 69.70 -22.78
C GLU A 223 9.01 69.87 -24.12
N LYS A 224 10.19 70.51 -24.12
CA LYS A 224 11.04 70.65 -25.31
C LYS A 224 11.48 69.30 -25.87
N ALA A 225 11.84 68.37 -24.98
CA ALA A 225 12.23 67.01 -25.37
C ALA A 225 11.04 66.21 -25.90
N HIS A 226 9.87 66.30 -25.25
CA HIS A 226 8.63 65.67 -25.72
C HIS A 226 8.22 66.18 -27.11
N TRP A 227 8.24 67.49 -27.34
CA TRP A 227 7.96 68.09 -28.65
C TRP A 227 8.86 67.55 -29.77
N ARG A 228 10.18 67.53 -29.53
CA ARG A 228 11.13 67.01 -30.51
C ARG A 228 10.88 65.53 -30.80
N ARG A 229 10.53 64.75 -29.77
CA ARG A 229 10.26 63.32 -29.91
C ARG A 229 8.98 63.03 -30.71
N THR A 230 7.89 63.76 -30.44
CA THR A 230 6.60 63.50 -31.10
C THR A 230 6.47 64.15 -32.47
N ARG A 231 7.06 65.34 -32.67
CA ARG A 231 6.87 66.14 -33.90
C ARG A 231 8.11 66.25 -34.78
N GLY A 232 9.25 65.72 -34.36
CA GLY A 232 10.49 65.70 -35.15
C GLY A 232 11.10 67.09 -35.46
N THR A 233 10.52 68.17 -34.93
CA THR A 233 10.89 69.55 -35.27
C THR A 233 11.34 70.32 -34.03
N LYS A 234 12.07 71.41 -34.21
CA LYS A 234 12.38 72.36 -33.12
C LYS A 234 11.14 73.21 -32.84
N LEU A 235 10.96 73.62 -31.58
CA LEU A 235 9.89 74.55 -31.20
C LEU A 235 10.04 75.88 -31.99
N PRO A 236 8.91 76.54 -32.33
CA PRO A 236 8.94 77.83 -33.05
C PRO A 236 9.82 78.86 -32.32
N LYS A 237 10.67 79.57 -33.07
CA LYS A 237 11.54 80.63 -32.52
C LYS A 237 10.67 81.79 -31.99
N GLY A 238 11.02 82.32 -30.81
CA GLY A 238 10.23 83.32 -30.09
C GLY A 238 9.57 82.80 -28.81
N CYS A 239 10.09 81.71 -28.25
CA CYS A 239 9.73 81.12 -26.96
C CYS A 239 10.98 81.06 -26.06
#